data_AF-A0A4P5WZA4-F1
#
_entry.id   AF-A0A4P5WZA4-F1
#
_cell.length_a   1.000
_cell.length_b   1.000
_cell.length_c   1.000
_cell.angle_alpha   90.00
_cell.angle_beta   90.00
_cell.angle_gamma   90.00
#
_symmetry.space_group_name_H-M   'P 1'
#
loop_
_entity.id
_entity.type
_entity.pdbx_description
1 polymer ?
#
loop_
_entity_poly.entity_id
_entity_poly.type
_entity_poly.pdbx_seq_one_letter_code
_entity_poly.pdbx_strand_id
1 'polypeptide(L)'
;MNPTDLGRRLRAAAAAPQARRRRTRVLAVESLEPRDCPAPVVSIELPRTPIIEGDRATFTVRLSQPSSTPQRIAVSAVAETATLGRDFMFSNPTQLLFTPGQTVKTFSVQTFTDTVTEPIETFRINATPLTIPNAATVSARASIYELVETTVTAQDVRITEGNTGTVNATFTLTLSGRPILPVYVNYTTQDITATAGSDYTAASGQVFFNPGQTTKTVTVPISGDLIAEPDETFNLLLSTTTRGCTIETPTVTGTILNDEADTPGYQVTVVYVGAFTAAQRSAFDAAAARWSQVITGDLPGVTLPGGTFVDDVQIEASIVPIDGANGILGQAGPTDFRTGVAGLPYAGVMEFDTADVAAMESDGTFRGVIMHEMGHVLGLGTLWPSLSLVSGAGGANPVYVGANAVREYNAIFGVTGTSVPVENTGGPGTRDSHWRESTMQTELMTGYASPSGVAMPLSRITVGGLADLGYAVNYGAADLYSRPPVVAPSPSGGGMGVALPITLPTRPVPAAPPSAAPTSPSPRPSEPRPGTGIPSAPAPTVPATPRPTSSGPRTTSSAPRTTSSAPRTTSSAPRTTSSGPRTTAPRPRMTSAPSVQYQAWGSLGSGR
;
A
#
# COMPACT_ATOMS: atom_id res chain seq x y z
N MET A 1 66.37 -20.09 18.61
CA MET A 1 67.64 -19.69 17.96
C MET A 1 67.44 -18.32 17.33
N ASN A 2 68.46 -17.46 17.38
CA ASN A 2 68.71 -16.45 16.33
C ASN A 2 69.62 -17.14 15.28
N PRO A 3 69.83 -16.66 14.02
CA PRO A 3 70.39 -15.31 13.79
C PRO A 3 70.12 -14.60 12.42
N THR A 4 70.46 -13.29 12.37
CA THR A 4 71.14 -12.54 11.26
C THR A 4 70.50 -12.36 9.86
N ASP A 5 70.77 -11.31 9.05
CA ASP A 5 71.35 -9.94 9.25
C ASP A 5 71.26 -9.13 7.91
N LEU A 6 71.71 -7.86 7.93
CA LEU A 6 71.99 -6.90 6.84
C LEU A 6 70.80 -6.13 6.21
N GLY A 7 70.75 -4.79 6.20
CA GLY A 7 71.39 -3.80 7.10
C GLY A 7 71.93 -2.50 6.47
N ARG A 8 72.19 -1.49 7.32
CA ARG A 8 73.00 -0.24 7.10
C ARG A 8 72.37 0.81 6.13
N ARG A 9 72.51 2.15 6.26
CA ARG A 9 73.39 3.14 6.95
C ARG A 9 72.60 4.52 6.98
N LEU A 10 72.89 5.64 7.68
CA LEU A 10 73.86 6.09 8.70
C LEU A 10 73.47 7.47 9.32
N ARG A 11 73.50 7.65 10.67
CA ARG A 11 73.64 8.94 11.43
C ARG A 11 72.52 10.01 11.29
N ALA A 12 72.31 10.96 12.21
CA ALA A 12 72.97 11.37 13.47
C ALA A 12 71.94 12.16 14.36
N ALA A 13 72.14 12.48 15.65
CA ALA A 13 73.07 12.05 16.71
C ALA A 13 72.55 12.56 18.09
N ALA A 14 73.07 12.04 19.22
CA ALA A 14 72.81 12.54 20.57
C ALA A 14 73.98 12.23 21.53
N ALA A 15 74.13 13.00 22.61
CA ALA A 15 75.13 12.82 23.68
C ALA A 15 74.41 12.94 25.05
N ALA A 16 74.46 11.98 25.98
CA ALA A 16 75.57 11.30 26.68
C ALA A 16 75.86 11.95 28.06
N PRO A 17 75.62 11.24 29.19
CA PRO A 17 75.80 11.78 30.54
C PRO A 17 77.14 11.39 31.20
N GLN A 18 77.54 12.13 32.23
CA GLN A 18 78.55 11.71 33.23
C GLN A 18 78.11 12.09 34.64
N ALA A 19 78.59 11.35 35.65
CA ALA A 19 78.24 11.54 37.06
C ALA A 19 79.48 11.89 37.92
N ARG A 20 79.30 12.78 38.91
CA ARG A 20 80.28 13.02 39.98
C ARG A 20 79.58 13.32 41.32
N ARG A 21 80.25 13.00 42.44
CA ARG A 21 79.66 12.96 43.80
C ARG A 21 80.02 14.17 44.68
N ARG A 22 79.18 14.38 45.71
CA ARG A 22 79.33 15.32 46.86
C ARG A 22 79.17 16.80 46.48
N ARG A 23 78.58 17.68 47.31
CA ARG A 23 78.31 17.60 48.78
C ARG A 23 76.86 17.97 49.11
N THR A 24 76.39 17.54 50.28
CA THR A 24 75.23 18.15 50.95
C THR A 24 75.54 19.61 51.24
N ARG A 25 74.82 20.54 50.61
CA ARG A 25 74.70 21.93 51.03
C ARG A 25 73.23 22.18 51.24
N VAL A 26 72.82 22.56 52.44
CA VAL A 26 71.46 23.07 52.68
C VAL A 26 71.40 24.44 52.00
N LEU A 27 71.03 24.44 50.73
CA LEU A 27 70.39 25.62 50.15
C LEU A 27 69.02 25.69 50.81
N ALA A 28 68.70 26.85 51.38
CA ALA A 28 67.32 27.12 51.75
C ALA A 28 66.47 26.91 50.49
N VAL A 29 65.40 26.13 50.61
CA VAL A 29 64.28 26.30 49.68
C VAL A 29 63.71 27.66 50.03
N GLU A 30 64.20 28.67 49.32
CA GLU A 30 63.60 29.99 49.25
C GLU A 30 62.10 29.77 49.10
N SER A 31 61.34 30.30 50.06
CA SER A 31 59.91 30.06 50.12
C SER A 31 59.29 30.69 48.89
N LEU A 32 59.09 29.88 47.85
CA LEU A 32 58.18 30.19 46.76
C LEU A 32 56.81 30.32 47.41
N GLU A 33 56.49 31.56 47.80
CA GLU A 33 55.16 31.97 48.20
C GLU A 33 54.20 31.36 47.18
N PRO A 34 53.15 30.64 47.63
CA PRO A 34 52.30 29.86 46.74
C PRO A 34 51.76 30.84 45.71
N ARG A 35 52.21 30.71 44.46
CA ARG A 35 51.90 31.69 43.41
C ARG A 35 50.39 31.91 43.44
N ASP A 36 49.99 33.18 43.59
CA ASP A 36 48.59 33.57 43.65
C ASP A 36 47.91 33.24 42.31
N CYS A 37 47.52 31.98 42.16
CA CYS A 37 46.52 31.54 41.21
C CYS A 37 45.28 32.39 41.51
N PRO A 38 44.81 33.22 40.57
CA PRO A 38 43.76 34.18 40.86
C PRO A 38 42.53 33.46 41.42
N ALA A 39 41.81 34.09 42.34
CA ALA A 39 40.68 33.46 43.01
C ALA A 39 39.68 32.89 41.96
N PRO A 40 39.17 31.66 42.15
CA PRO A 40 38.24 31.07 41.19
C PRO A 40 36.96 31.91 41.11
N VAL A 41 36.59 32.32 39.90
CA VAL A 41 35.36 33.08 39.65
C VAL A 41 34.20 32.09 39.59
N VAL A 42 33.11 32.40 40.28
CA VAL A 42 31.88 31.58 40.28
C VAL A 42 30.99 32.00 39.12
N SER A 43 30.30 31.04 38.49
CA SER A 43 29.23 31.32 37.53
C SER A 43 28.08 30.32 37.65
N ILE A 44 26.90 30.69 37.15
CA ILE A 44 25.70 29.84 37.09
C ILE A 44 25.37 29.58 35.62
N GLU A 45 25.15 28.32 35.25
CA GLU A 45 24.58 27.89 33.98
C GLU A 45 23.16 27.36 34.25
N LEU A 46 22.18 27.94 33.54
CA LEU A 46 20.76 27.58 33.60
C LEU A 46 20.51 26.21 32.91
N PRO A 47 19.34 25.57 33.13
CA PRO A 47 18.88 24.46 32.30
C PRO A 47 18.92 24.80 30.79
N ARG A 48 19.23 23.80 29.96
CA ARG A 48 19.35 23.97 28.49
C ARG A 48 18.02 23.83 27.75
N THR A 49 17.01 23.30 28.42
CA THR A 49 15.60 23.28 28.00
C THR A 49 14.82 24.33 28.82
N PRO A 50 13.68 24.84 28.31
CA PRO A 50 12.69 25.51 29.15
C PRO A 50 12.39 24.68 30.41
N ILE A 51 12.13 25.35 31.53
CA ILE A 51 11.62 24.72 32.74
C ILE A 51 10.11 24.70 32.61
N ILE A 52 9.53 23.53 32.36
CA ILE A 52 8.09 23.37 32.37
C ILE A 52 7.62 23.11 33.80
N GLU A 53 6.37 23.39 34.07
CA GLU A 53 5.70 22.95 35.29
C GLU A 53 5.78 21.42 35.49
N GLY A 54 5.96 21.05 36.76
CA GLY A 54 6.25 19.70 37.24
C GLY A 54 7.70 19.22 37.07
N ASP A 55 8.54 19.89 36.28
CA ASP A 55 9.91 19.44 36.02
C ASP A 55 10.91 19.75 37.14
N ARG A 56 11.97 18.94 37.17
CA ARG A 56 13.12 19.14 38.05
C ARG A 56 14.22 19.95 37.35
N ALA A 57 14.03 21.26 37.32
CA ALA A 57 15.02 22.22 36.83
C ALA A 57 16.39 22.00 37.50
N THR A 58 17.42 21.69 36.72
CA THR A 58 18.77 21.40 37.23
C THR A 58 19.77 22.46 36.81
N PHE A 59 20.35 23.14 37.80
CA PHE A 59 21.25 24.26 37.66
C PHE A 59 22.69 23.82 37.88
N THR A 60 23.63 24.42 37.13
CA THR A 60 25.06 24.11 37.27
C THR A 60 25.79 25.34 37.82
N VAL A 61 26.53 25.16 38.92
CA VAL A 61 27.47 26.16 39.45
C VAL A 61 28.88 25.75 39.06
N ARG A 62 29.62 26.68 38.46
CA ARG A 62 30.99 26.47 37.98
C ARG A 62 31.99 27.35 38.73
N LEU A 63 33.23 26.86 38.84
CA LEU A 63 34.41 27.66 39.14
C LEU A 63 35.22 27.81 37.84
N SER A 64 35.75 29.00 37.57
CA SER A 64 36.54 29.29 36.37
C SER A 64 37.83 28.45 36.26
N GLN A 65 38.34 27.97 37.39
CA GLN A 65 39.55 27.16 37.51
C GLN A 65 39.50 26.31 38.79
N PRO A 66 40.24 25.18 38.86
CA PRO A 66 40.28 24.36 40.08
C PRO A 66 40.95 25.11 41.23
N SER A 67 40.41 24.95 42.45
CA SER A 67 41.07 25.42 43.67
C SER A 67 41.91 24.31 44.31
N SER A 68 42.98 24.69 45.01
CA SER A 68 43.78 23.82 45.88
C SER A 68 43.13 23.60 47.26
N THR A 69 42.18 24.45 47.66
CA THR A 69 41.45 24.36 48.94
C THR A 69 39.96 24.13 48.71
N PRO A 70 39.23 23.49 49.65
CA PRO A 70 37.80 23.23 49.49
C PRO A 70 37.00 24.53 49.43
N GLN A 71 36.13 24.67 48.42
CA GLN A 71 35.28 25.86 48.27
C GLN A 71 33.83 25.57 48.64
N ARG A 72 33.22 26.46 49.42
CA ARG A 72 31.80 26.41 49.79
C ARG A 72 31.06 27.57 49.13
N ILE A 73 30.05 27.25 48.36
CA ILE A 73 29.12 28.22 47.76
C ILE A 73 27.74 27.98 48.37
N ALA A 74 27.17 28.96 49.08
CA ALA A 74 25.77 28.91 49.45
C ALA A 74 24.91 29.12 48.20
N VAL A 75 23.81 28.37 48.08
CA VAL A 75 22.86 28.50 46.99
C VAL A 75 21.45 28.67 47.53
N SER A 76 20.68 29.58 46.92
CA SER A 76 19.28 29.80 47.23
C SER A 76 18.48 30.08 45.96
N ALA A 77 17.21 29.67 45.97
CA ALA A 77 16.20 30.11 45.01
C ALA A 77 15.27 31.10 45.74
N VAL A 78 15.03 32.25 45.13
CA VAL A 78 14.23 33.36 45.68
C VAL A 78 13.08 33.66 44.72
N ALA A 79 11.87 33.78 45.26
CA ALA A 79 10.67 34.16 44.52
C ALA A 79 10.86 35.50 43.80
N GLU A 80 10.28 35.65 42.60
CA GLU A 80 10.19 36.96 41.92
C GLU A 80 8.75 37.22 41.45
N THR A 81 8.28 36.52 40.41
CA THR A 81 6.84 36.38 40.14
C THR A 81 6.33 35.01 40.61
N ALA A 82 7.13 33.95 40.43
CA ALA A 82 6.84 32.64 41.00
C ALA A 82 6.99 32.64 42.52
N THR A 83 6.09 31.95 43.20
CA THR A 83 5.96 31.85 44.65
C THR A 83 6.61 30.56 45.18
N LEU A 84 7.54 30.73 46.11
CA LEU A 84 8.17 29.61 46.81
C LEU A 84 7.12 28.85 47.66
N GLY A 85 6.94 27.57 47.38
CA GLY A 85 6.00 26.67 48.06
C GLY A 85 4.66 26.48 47.34
N ARG A 86 4.38 27.25 46.27
CA ARG A 86 3.27 26.97 45.35
C ARG A 86 3.80 26.48 44.00
N ASP A 87 4.60 27.31 43.34
CA ASP A 87 4.95 27.13 41.91
C ASP A 87 6.32 26.44 41.78
N PHE A 88 7.20 26.66 42.76
CA PHE A 88 8.43 25.89 42.93
C PHE A 88 8.79 25.64 44.41
N MET A 89 9.56 24.59 44.67
CA MET A 89 10.23 24.35 45.94
C MET A 89 11.75 24.20 45.78
N PHE A 90 12.49 24.78 46.72
CA PHE A 90 13.92 24.56 46.90
C PHE A 90 14.24 24.42 48.39
N SER A 91 14.82 23.28 48.77
CA SER A 91 15.12 22.96 50.18
C SER A 91 16.53 22.40 50.39
N ASN A 92 17.09 21.67 49.43
CA ASN A 92 18.43 21.08 49.51
C ASN A 92 19.06 20.88 48.12
N PRO A 93 20.41 20.91 48.02
CA PRO A 93 21.36 21.34 49.04
C PRO A 93 21.46 22.88 49.10
N THR A 94 21.46 23.46 50.29
CA THR A 94 21.64 24.93 50.47
C THR A 94 23.12 25.38 50.41
N GLN A 95 24.07 24.43 50.41
CA GLN A 95 25.48 24.68 50.17
C GLN A 95 26.09 23.63 49.23
N LEU A 96 26.90 24.10 48.28
CA LEU A 96 27.71 23.27 47.40
C LEU A 96 29.15 23.24 47.90
N LEU A 97 29.65 22.05 48.21
CA LEU A 97 31.06 21.82 48.56
C LEU A 97 31.82 21.30 47.33
N PHE A 98 32.71 22.13 46.81
CA PHE A 98 33.72 21.76 45.82
C PHE A 98 34.97 21.29 46.59
N THR A 99 35.37 20.03 46.43
CA THR A 99 36.67 19.57 46.95
C THR A 99 37.80 20.13 46.06
N PRO A 100 39.07 20.13 46.53
CA PRO A 100 40.19 20.52 45.69
C PRO A 100 40.17 19.82 44.32
N GLY A 101 40.50 20.56 43.27
CA GLY A 101 40.40 20.11 41.87
C GLY A 101 39.02 20.15 41.23
N GLN A 102 37.91 20.25 41.98
CA GLN A 102 36.56 20.28 41.40
C GLN A 102 36.18 21.68 40.91
N THR A 103 35.64 21.76 39.69
CA THR A 103 35.18 23.02 39.05
C THR A 103 33.70 23.05 38.71
N VAL A 104 32.95 21.98 38.96
CA VAL A 104 31.52 21.87 38.59
C VAL A 104 30.74 21.20 39.72
N LYS A 105 29.57 21.77 40.04
CA LYS A 105 28.52 21.17 40.88
C LYS A 105 27.16 21.45 40.28
N THR A 106 26.20 20.58 40.56
CA THR A 106 24.79 20.78 40.21
C THR A 106 23.91 20.76 41.45
N PHE A 107 22.74 21.39 41.33
CA PHE A 107 21.62 21.23 42.24
C PHE A 107 20.32 21.32 41.44
N SER A 108 19.19 20.97 42.04
CA SER A 108 17.88 21.08 41.39
C SER A 108 16.89 21.90 42.20
N VAL A 109 16.00 22.59 41.47
CA VAL A 109 14.74 23.13 41.98
C VAL A 109 13.63 22.25 41.40
N GLN A 110 12.60 21.99 42.19
CA GLN A 110 11.42 21.25 41.73
C GLN A 110 10.32 22.29 41.45
N THR A 111 9.81 22.36 40.22
CA THR A 111 8.55 23.07 39.94
C THR A 111 7.37 22.13 40.20
N PHE A 112 6.19 22.71 40.39
CA PHE A 112 4.94 21.98 40.49
C PHE A 112 4.10 22.19 39.21
N THR A 113 3.00 21.47 39.10
CA THR A 113 1.90 21.71 38.15
C THR A 113 0.65 21.98 38.98
N ASP A 114 -0.22 22.90 38.56
CA ASP A 114 -1.64 22.80 38.93
C ASP A 114 -2.57 22.63 37.70
N THR A 115 -3.72 23.28 37.66
CA THR A 115 -4.72 23.19 36.57
C THR A 115 -5.25 24.57 36.15
N VAL A 116 -4.60 25.65 36.60
CA VAL A 116 -4.90 27.04 36.24
C VAL A 116 -3.89 27.47 35.19
N THR A 117 -4.34 28.08 34.08
CA THR A 117 -3.41 28.56 33.07
C THR A 117 -2.71 29.84 33.51
N GLU A 118 -1.38 29.82 33.64
CA GLU A 118 -0.60 30.92 34.20
C GLU A 118 0.33 31.63 33.19
N PRO A 119 0.64 32.93 33.40
CA PRO A 119 1.66 33.62 32.62
C PRO A 119 3.06 33.08 32.94
N ILE A 120 4.03 33.28 32.04
CA ILE A 120 5.43 32.85 32.27
C ILE A 120 5.96 33.48 33.56
N GLU A 121 6.21 32.63 34.56
CA GLU A 121 6.68 33.06 35.86
C GLU A 121 8.21 33.08 35.97
N THR A 122 8.74 33.69 37.03
CA THR A 122 10.17 33.88 37.24
C THR A 122 10.59 33.70 38.69
N PHE A 123 11.78 33.12 38.88
CA PHE A 123 12.48 33.07 40.16
C PHE A 123 13.98 33.28 39.97
N ARG A 124 14.68 33.68 41.04
CA ARG A 124 16.10 34.00 41.02
C ARG A 124 16.93 32.98 41.78
N ILE A 125 17.86 32.33 41.10
CA ILE A 125 18.97 31.63 41.73
C ILE A 125 20.02 32.64 42.19
N ASN A 126 20.52 32.46 43.41
CA ASN A 126 21.73 33.12 43.91
C ASN A 126 22.78 32.07 44.29
N ALA A 127 24.04 32.36 43.97
CA ALA A 127 25.21 31.60 44.39
C ALA A 127 26.18 32.54 45.12
N THR A 128 26.24 32.43 46.45
CA THR A 128 27.06 33.28 47.33
C THR A 128 28.32 32.52 47.77
N PRO A 129 29.52 32.96 47.37
CA PRO A 129 30.77 32.37 47.87
C PRO A 129 30.92 32.57 49.38
N LEU A 130 31.24 31.50 50.11
CA LEU A 130 31.48 31.56 51.56
C LEU A 130 32.97 31.49 51.94
N THR A 131 33.82 31.00 51.03
CA THR A 131 35.25 30.72 51.28
C THR A 131 36.19 31.37 50.27
N ILE A 132 35.66 32.04 49.24
CA ILE A 132 36.44 32.74 48.22
C ILE A 132 36.50 34.23 48.64
N PRO A 133 37.67 34.77 49.02
CA PRO A 133 37.76 36.15 49.50
C PRO A 133 37.30 37.16 48.45
N ASN A 134 36.56 38.19 48.90
CA ASN A 134 36.06 39.32 48.09
C ASN A 134 35.17 38.94 46.88
N ALA A 135 34.77 37.69 46.74
CA ALA A 135 33.93 37.24 45.63
C ALA A 135 32.44 37.55 45.89
N ALA A 136 31.81 38.30 44.99
CA ALA A 136 30.41 38.69 45.11
C ALA A 136 29.44 37.52 44.87
N THR A 137 28.20 37.66 45.38
CA THR A 137 27.08 36.79 44.98
C THR A 137 26.82 36.92 43.48
N VAL A 138 26.71 35.78 42.79
CA VAL A 138 26.27 35.71 41.40
C VAL A 138 24.79 35.31 41.38
N SER A 139 23.98 35.97 40.54
CA SER A 139 22.56 35.66 40.39
C SER A 139 22.21 35.31 38.95
N ALA A 140 21.24 34.41 38.78
CA ALA A 140 20.62 34.10 37.49
C ALA A 140 19.10 34.04 37.64
N ARG A 141 18.35 34.64 36.70
CA ARG A 141 16.89 34.49 36.62
C ARG A 141 16.56 33.23 35.83
N ALA A 142 15.65 32.43 36.36
CA ALA A 142 15.00 31.32 35.69
C ALA A 142 13.54 31.70 35.38
N SER A 143 12.98 31.11 34.32
CA SER A 143 11.56 31.22 33.97
C SER A 143 10.90 29.86 34.03
N ILE A 144 9.70 29.81 34.61
CA ILE A 144 8.80 28.64 34.61
C ILE A 144 7.79 28.86 33.48
N TYR A 145 7.45 27.79 32.77
CA TYR A 145 6.51 27.80 31.68
C TYR A 145 5.39 26.78 31.92
N GLU A 146 4.16 27.23 31.66
CA GLU A 146 2.94 26.43 31.56
C GLU A 146 3.12 25.11 30.79
N LEU A 147 2.51 24.02 31.26
CA LEU A 147 2.40 22.77 30.52
C LEU A 147 1.17 22.83 29.59
N VAL A 148 1.35 23.47 28.44
CA VAL A 148 0.29 23.57 27.40
C VAL A 148 -0.13 22.17 26.94
N GLU A 149 -1.28 21.69 27.41
CA GLU A 149 -1.89 20.46 26.90
C GLU A 149 -2.29 20.60 25.43
N THR A 150 -2.11 19.54 24.66
CA THR A 150 -2.37 19.51 23.22
C THR A 150 -3.00 18.19 22.79
N THR A 151 -3.95 18.25 21.87
CA THR A 151 -4.51 17.09 21.17
C THR A 151 -3.98 17.04 19.74
N VAL A 152 -3.61 15.84 19.28
CA VAL A 152 -3.35 15.56 17.85
C VAL A 152 -4.64 15.08 17.22
N THR A 153 -5.04 15.76 16.14
CA THR A 153 -6.11 15.34 15.23
C THR A 153 -5.55 15.05 13.84
N ALA A 154 -6.18 14.12 13.14
CA ALA A 154 -6.02 13.85 11.72
C ALA A 154 -7.41 13.66 11.09
N GLN A 155 -7.47 13.52 9.77
CA GLN A 155 -8.70 13.24 9.03
C GLN A 155 -8.45 12.08 8.07
N ASP A 156 -9.51 11.36 7.74
CA ASP A 156 -9.49 10.36 6.68
C ASP A 156 -9.15 11.02 5.34
N VAL A 157 -8.52 10.26 4.44
CA VAL A 157 -8.09 10.74 3.12
C VAL A 157 -8.66 9.84 2.02
N ARG A 158 -8.97 10.44 0.86
CA ARG A 158 -9.39 9.75 -0.36
C ARG A 158 -8.39 10.07 -1.47
N ILE A 159 -7.85 9.04 -2.10
CA ILE A 159 -6.82 9.16 -3.14
C ILE A 159 -7.15 8.23 -4.28
N THR A 160 -7.27 8.79 -5.48
CA THR A 160 -7.27 8.03 -6.73
C THR A 160 -5.88 7.49 -7.01
N GLU A 161 -5.75 6.19 -7.28
CA GLU A 161 -4.45 5.51 -7.44
C GLU A 161 -3.71 5.89 -8.74
N GLY A 162 -4.42 5.96 -9.86
CA GLY A 162 -3.89 6.33 -11.16
C GLY A 162 -3.15 5.20 -11.87
N ASN A 163 -3.41 5.09 -13.18
CA ASN A 163 -3.17 3.92 -14.02
C ASN A 163 -1.73 3.32 -14.08
N THR A 164 -0.72 3.97 -13.48
CA THR A 164 0.65 3.45 -13.35
C THR A 164 1.44 4.13 -12.23
N GLY A 165 2.21 3.35 -11.47
CA GLY A 165 3.36 3.84 -10.71
C GLY A 165 3.04 4.05 -9.22
N THR A 166 3.18 5.29 -8.73
CA THR A 166 2.81 5.61 -7.33
C THR A 166 2.30 7.03 -7.18
N VAL A 167 1.19 7.20 -6.45
CA VAL A 167 0.69 8.48 -5.93
C VAL A 167 0.88 8.55 -4.40
N ASN A 168 0.45 9.64 -3.75
CA ASN A 168 0.83 9.94 -2.36
C ASN A 168 -0.37 10.29 -1.46
N ALA A 169 -0.82 9.32 -0.66
CA ALA A 169 -1.78 9.57 0.42
C ALA A 169 -1.14 10.41 1.52
N THR A 170 -1.61 11.65 1.69
CA THR A 170 -0.97 12.66 2.54
C THR A 170 -1.88 13.05 3.70
N PHE A 171 -1.70 12.36 4.82
CA PHE A 171 -2.41 12.61 6.08
C PHE A 171 -1.85 13.86 6.76
N THR A 172 -2.69 14.84 7.08
CA THR A 172 -2.27 16.06 7.80
C THR A 172 -2.59 15.94 9.28
N LEU A 173 -1.54 15.84 10.11
CA LEU A 173 -1.64 15.85 11.56
C LEU A 173 -1.64 17.29 12.08
N THR A 174 -2.60 17.64 12.93
CA THR A 174 -2.80 18.98 13.48
C THR A 174 -2.79 18.96 15.00
N LEU A 175 -2.04 19.87 15.63
CA LEU A 175 -2.08 20.14 17.07
C LEU A 175 -3.08 21.25 17.38
N SER A 176 -3.91 21.07 18.40
CA SER A 176 -4.85 22.09 18.89
C SER A 176 -4.18 23.30 19.58
N GLY A 177 -2.93 23.16 20.03
CA GLY A 177 -2.13 24.23 20.64
C GLY A 177 -0.75 24.38 20.00
N ARG A 178 -0.08 25.51 20.29
CA ARG A 178 1.33 25.75 19.90
C ARG A 178 2.26 25.22 21.00
N PRO A 179 2.98 24.11 20.81
CA PRO A 179 3.82 23.56 21.85
C PRO A 179 5.10 24.39 22.03
N ILE A 180 5.63 24.45 23.24
CA ILE A 180 6.90 25.13 23.57
C ILE A 180 8.10 24.19 23.66
N LEU A 181 7.84 22.88 23.71
CA LEU A 181 8.81 21.80 23.52
C LEU A 181 8.48 21.01 22.24
N PRO A 182 9.38 20.16 21.72
CA PRO A 182 9.04 19.27 20.62
C PRO A 182 7.97 18.23 21.01
N VAL A 183 6.99 18.01 20.14
CA VAL A 183 5.97 16.96 20.29
C VAL A 183 6.26 15.85 19.29
N TYR A 184 6.33 14.60 19.75
CA TYR A 184 6.63 13.43 18.94
C TYR A 184 5.40 12.55 18.74
N VAL A 185 5.10 12.19 17.50
CA VAL A 185 3.99 11.29 17.12
C VAL A 185 4.56 10.18 16.23
N ASN A 186 4.43 8.94 16.69
CA ASN A 186 4.74 7.76 15.89
C ASN A 186 3.54 7.42 14.99
N TYR A 187 3.82 6.84 13.83
CA TYR A 187 2.80 6.31 12.93
C TYR A 187 3.19 4.94 12.37
N THR A 188 2.20 4.13 12.03
CA THR A 188 2.35 2.92 11.20
C THR A 188 1.08 2.70 10.38
N THR A 189 1.23 2.19 9.17
CA THR A 189 0.10 1.67 8.39
C THR A 189 -0.35 0.30 8.89
N GLN A 190 -1.58 -0.07 8.56
CA GLN A 190 -2.18 -1.40 8.79
C GLN A 190 -3.21 -1.68 7.68
N ASP A 191 -3.19 -2.89 7.15
CA ASP A 191 -4.10 -3.38 6.10
C ASP A 191 -5.56 -3.49 6.61
N ILE A 192 -6.55 -3.32 5.71
CA ILE A 192 -7.97 -3.68 5.98
C ILE A 192 -8.53 -4.48 4.81
N THR A 193 -8.61 -3.85 3.63
CA THR A 193 -8.85 -4.52 2.35
C THR A 193 -7.57 -4.37 1.51
N ALA A 194 -7.09 -3.13 1.39
CA ALA A 194 -5.76 -2.82 0.88
C ALA A 194 -4.67 -3.45 1.72
N THR A 195 -3.72 -4.03 1.01
CA THR A 195 -2.64 -4.90 1.42
C THR A 195 -1.29 -4.26 1.08
N ALA A 196 -0.41 -4.17 2.08
CA ALA A 196 0.93 -3.65 1.87
C ALA A 196 1.76 -4.49 0.89
N GLY A 197 2.13 -3.89 -0.25
CA GLY A 197 3.03 -4.47 -1.25
C GLY A 197 2.40 -4.73 -2.62
N SER A 198 1.07 -4.79 -2.70
CA SER A 198 0.31 -4.61 -3.94
C SER A 198 -0.12 -3.14 -4.03
N ASP A 199 -1.10 -2.74 -3.23
CA ASP A 199 -1.94 -1.56 -3.48
C ASP A 199 -1.37 -0.31 -2.78
N TYR A 200 -0.56 -0.50 -1.73
CA TYR A 200 0.21 0.58 -1.11
C TYR A 200 1.54 0.12 -0.52
N THR A 201 2.48 1.05 -0.32
CA THR A 201 3.76 0.79 0.34
C THR A 201 3.62 0.99 1.86
N ALA A 202 3.81 -0.07 2.65
CA ALA A 202 3.81 0.01 4.11
C ALA A 202 4.73 1.12 4.64
N ALA A 203 4.19 1.99 5.48
CA ALA A 203 4.88 3.16 6.01
C ALA A 203 4.81 3.21 7.54
N SER A 204 5.96 3.35 8.19
CA SER A 204 6.03 3.58 9.63
C SER A 204 7.18 4.53 9.98
N GLY A 205 7.06 5.21 11.11
CA GLY A 205 8.08 6.15 11.56
C GLY A 205 7.60 7.08 12.66
N GLN A 206 8.26 8.23 12.77
CA GLN A 206 7.93 9.27 13.74
C GLN A 206 8.02 10.65 13.08
N VAL A 207 6.98 11.46 13.25
CA VAL A 207 7.03 12.90 12.97
C VAL A 207 7.17 13.68 14.27
N PHE A 208 7.86 14.81 14.21
CA PHE A 208 7.98 15.71 15.36
C PHE A 208 7.61 17.14 14.98
N PHE A 209 6.80 17.78 15.83
CA PHE A 209 6.47 19.19 15.76
C PHE A 209 7.54 19.96 16.52
N ASN A 210 8.25 20.88 15.86
CA ASN A 210 9.15 21.80 16.56
C ASN A 210 8.32 22.83 17.36
N PRO A 211 8.90 23.47 18.40
CA PRO A 211 8.22 24.53 19.13
C PRO A 211 7.55 25.57 18.21
N GLY A 212 6.29 25.89 18.48
CA GLY A 212 5.45 26.79 17.69
C GLY A 212 4.81 26.20 16.42
N GLN A 213 5.21 25.00 15.96
CA GLN A 213 4.58 24.31 14.83
C GLN A 213 3.29 23.61 15.26
N THR A 214 2.24 23.70 14.43
CA THR A 214 0.92 23.10 14.71
C THR A 214 0.48 22.09 13.64
N THR A 215 1.24 21.90 12.56
CA THR A 215 0.93 20.94 11.49
C THR A 215 2.15 20.12 11.07
N LYS A 216 1.89 18.85 10.72
CA LYS A 216 2.83 17.90 10.09
C LYS A 216 2.07 17.08 9.05
N THR A 217 2.79 16.51 8.08
CA THR A 217 2.24 15.54 7.15
C THR A 217 2.91 14.18 7.34
N VAL A 218 2.13 13.12 7.20
CA VAL A 218 2.60 11.75 6.96
C VAL A 218 2.18 11.38 5.56
N THR A 219 3.10 10.81 4.78
CA THR A 219 2.85 10.43 3.39
C THR A 219 3.05 8.93 3.23
N VAL A 220 2.06 8.27 2.63
CA VAL A 220 2.06 6.85 2.28
C VAL A 220 2.00 6.75 0.75
N PRO A 221 2.99 6.12 0.08
CA PRO A 221 2.90 5.84 -1.34
C PRO A 221 1.80 4.82 -1.59
N ILE A 222 0.84 5.17 -2.43
CA ILE A 222 -0.16 4.25 -2.99
C ILE A 222 0.40 3.79 -4.32
N SER A 223 0.31 2.50 -4.62
CA SER A 223 0.61 1.96 -5.95
C SER A 223 -0.46 2.41 -6.95
N GLY A 224 -0.32 2.05 -8.21
CA GLY A 224 -1.40 2.18 -9.18
C GLY A 224 -1.09 1.39 -10.43
N ASP A 225 -2.06 0.61 -10.91
CA ASP A 225 -1.93 -0.20 -12.12
C ASP A 225 -3.18 -0.14 -13.03
N LEU A 226 -3.62 -1.24 -13.63
CA LEU A 226 -4.66 -1.30 -14.67
C LEU A 226 -5.72 -2.38 -14.40
N ILE A 227 -5.74 -2.95 -13.19
CA ILE A 227 -6.74 -3.91 -12.74
C ILE A 227 -7.92 -3.13 -12.15
N ALA A 228 -9.15 -3.43 -12.59
CA ALA A 228 -10.34 -2.84 -12.00
C ALA A 228 -10.65 -3.52 -10.65
N GLU A 229 -10.59 -2.75 -9.56
CA GLU A 229 -10.74 -3.21 -8.18
C GLU A 229 -11.76 -2.32 -7.42
N PRO A 230 -12.43 -2.84 -6.36
CA PRO A 230 -13.37 -2.02 -5.59
C PRO A 230 -12.66 -0.95 -4.75
N ASP A 231 -13.35 0.15 -4.42
CA ASP A 231 -12.86 1.19 -3.46
C ASP A 231 -12.27 0.54 -2.18
N GLU A 232 -10.97 0.74 -1.98
CA GLU A 232 -10.15 -0.01 -1.03
C GLU A 232 -9.76 0.81 0.21
N THR A 233 -9.40 0.16 1.33
CA THR A 233 -9.04 0.85 2.58
C THR A 233 -7.85 0.28 3.35
N PHE A 234 -7.06 1.18 3.94
CA PHE A 234 -6.04 0.90 4.95
C PHE A 234 -6.11 1.90 6.12
N ASN A 235 -5.56 1.53 7.28
CA ASN A 235 -5.43 2.39 8.46
C ASN A 235 -4.06 3.09 8.52
N LEU A 236 -4.05 4.34 8.98
CA LEU A 236 -2.88 4.95 9.62
C LEU A 236 -3.12 5.00 11.14
N LEU A 237 -2.34 4.20 11.88
CA LEU A 237 -2.35 4.14 13.35
C LEU A 237 -1.35 5.16 13.91
N LEU A 238 -1.77 5.96 14.90
CA LEU A 238 -1.00 7.04 15.51
C LEU A 238 -0.80 6.80 17.01
N SER A 239 0.39 7.11 17.53
CA SER A 239 0.67 7.07 18.99
C SER A 239 1.64 8.16 19.44
N THR A 240 1.53 8.59 20.70
CA THR A 240 2.42 9.58 21.33
C THR A 240 2.84 9.11 22.73
N THR A 241 4.05 9.48 23.13
CA THR A 241 4.53 9.36 24.51
C THR A 241 4.95 10.73 25.08
N THR A 242 4.56 11.82 24.42
CA THR A 242 4.92 13.19 24.82
C THR A 242 4.02 13.63 25.98
N ARG A 243 4.61 14.07 27.11
CA ARG A 243 3.83 14.64 28.24
C ARG A 243 3.08 15.89 27.78
N GLY A 244 1.81 16.03 28.16
CA GLY A 244 0.95 17.12 27.71
C GLY A 244 0.46 16.96 26.25
N CYS A 245 0.56 15.76 25.68
CA CYS A 245 0.02 15.45 24.35
C CYS A 245 -0.84 14.18 24.41
N THR A 246 -2.03 14.24 23.83
CA THR A 246 -2.89 13.08 23.55
C THR A 246 -3.24 13.02 22.07
N ILE A 247 -3.81 11.91 21.60
CA ILE A 247 -4.30 11.77 20.23
C ILE A 247 -5.80 11.51 20.29
N GLU A 248 -6.55 12.36 19.60
CA GLU A 248 -8.02 12.36 19.57
C GLU A 248 -8.53 11.37 18.50
N THR A 249 -7.79 11.25 17.40
CA THR A 249 -8.01 10.29 16.31
C THR A 249 -6.81 9.32 16.22
N PRO A 250 -6.72 8.28 17.08
CA PRO A 250 -5.57 7.35 17.10
C PRO A 250 -5.52 6.40 15.89
N THR A 251 -6.60 6.34 15.12
CA THR A 251 -6.71 5.67 13.83
C THR A 251 -7.40 6.64 12.87
N VAL A 252 -6.89 6.75 11.64
CA VAL A 252 -7.58 7.39 10.50
C VAL A 252 -7.41 6.54 9.25
N THR A 253 -8.38 6.64 8.34
CA THR A 253 -8.53 5.78 7.17
C THR A 253 -7.89 6.43 5.94
N GLY A 254 -7.08 5.69 5.21
CA GLY A 254 -6.82 5.96 3.80
C GLY A 254 -7.77 5.13 2.95
N THR A 255 -8.60 5.79 2.15
CA THR A 255 -9.37 5.15 1.08
C THR A 255 -8.64 5.34 -0.24
N ILE A 256 -8.34 4.24 -0.91
CA ILE A 256 -7.86 4.19 -2.29
C ILE A 256 -9.11 4.15 -3.18
N LEU A 257 -9.14 4.96 -4.23
CA LEU A 257 -10.22 5.03 -5.20
C LEU A 257 -9.69 4.52 -6.55
N ASN A 258 -10.28 3.44 -7.04
CA ASN A 258 -10.02 2.90 -8.37
C ASN A 258 -10.51 3.91 -9.44
N ASP A 259 -9.67 4.29 -10.43
CA ASP A 259 -10.08 5.12 -11.58
C ASP A 259 -10.25 4.37 -12.91
N GLU A 260 -9.89 3.09 -12.92
CA GLU A 260 -10.27 2.11 -13.92
C GLU A 260 -11.80 2.02 -14.00
N ALA A 261 -12.36 1.86 -15.20
CA ALA A 261 -13.79 1.64 -15.32
C ALA A 261 -14.15 0.23 -14.80
N ASP A 262 -15.34 0.09 -14.22
CA ASP A 262 -16.08 -1.18 -14.16
C ASP A 262 -16.45 -1.65 -15.59
N THR A 263 -15.46 -1.94 -16.43
CA THR A 263 -15.60 -2.84 -17.57
C THR A 263 -15.60 -4.26 -17.02
N PRO A 264 -16.70 -5.02 -17.13
CA PRO A 264 -16.73 -6.40 -16.69
C PRO A 264 -15.62 -7.21 -17.37
N GLY A 265 -14.84 -7.96 -16.58
CA GLY A 265 -13.94 -8.96 -17.13
C GLY A 265 -14.73 -10.06 -17.85
N TYR A 266 -14.19 -10.55 -18.97
CA TYR A 266 -14.91 -11.35 -19.98
C TYR A 266 -15.88 -12.39 -19.40
N GLN A 267 -17.19 -12.17 -19.55
CA GLN A 267 -18.23 -12.86 -18.79
C GLN A 267 -18.84 -14.07 -19.52
N VAL A 268 -18.49 -15.28 -19.08
CA VAL A 268 -19.13 -16.53 -19.55
C VAL A 268 -20.36 -16.84 -18.68
N THR A 269 -21.55 -16.46 -19.16
CA THR A 269 -22.83 -16.79 -18.50
C THR A 269 -23.32 -18.17 -18.94
N VAL A 270 -23.60 -19.07 -17.98
CA VAL A 270 -24.11 -20.42 -18.26
C VAL A 270 -25.61 -20.53 -17.94
N VAL A 271 -26.40 -20.96 -18.93
CA VAL A 271 -27.85 -21.17 -18.81
C VAL A 271 -28.15 -22.67 -18.79
N TYR A 272 -28.54 -23.17 -17.62
CA TYR A 272 -28.76 -24.60 -17.38
C TYR A 272 -30.12 -25.09 -17.91
N VAL A 273 -30.11 -25.85 -19.01
CA VAL A 273 -31.29 -26.45 -19.65
C VAL A 273 -31.51 -27.86 -19.08
N GLY A 274 -32.45 -27.98 -18.14
CA GLY A 274 -32.82 -29.24 -17.50
C GLY A 274 -32.34 -29.35 -16.04
N ALA A 275 -32.10 -30.58 -15.58
CA ALA A 275 -31.77 -30.87 -14.19
C ALA A 275 -30.26 -31.06 -13.99
N PHE A 276 -29.62 -30.09 -13.35
CA PHE A 276 -28.20 -30.12 -12.97
C PHE A 276 -28.03 -30.13 -11.45
N THR A 277 -27.14 -30.99 -10.94
CA THR A 277 -26.76 -31.03 -9.52
C THR A 277 -25.94 -29.79 -9.12
N ALA A 278 -25.83 -29.51 -7.82
CA ALA A 278 -24.99 -28.41 -7.33
C ALA A 278 -23.50 -28.61 -7.64
N ALA A 279 -23.01 -29.85 -7.65
CA ALA A 279 -21.63 -30.17 -8.02
C ALA A 279 -21.37 -29.92 -9.51
N GLN A 280 -22.32 -30.29 -10.37
CA GLN A 280 -22.23 -30.03 -11.81
C GLN A 280 -22.18 -28.54 -12.08
N ARG A 281 -23.12 -27.75 -11.55
CA ARG A 281 -23.11 -26.28 -11.66
C ARG A 281 -21.78 -25.69 -11.20
N SER A 282 -21.28 -26.08 -10.03
CA SER A 282 -19.98 -25.64 -9.54
C SER A 282 -18.80 -26.01 -10.46
N ALA A 283 -18.89 -27.06 -11.27
CA ALA A 283 -17.88 -27.41 -12.28
C ALA A 283 -17.97 -26.52 -13.53
N PHE A 284 -19.20 -26.19 -13.97
CA PHE A 284 -19.47 -25.22 -15.04
C PHE A 284 -19.04 -23.80 -14.64
N ASP A 285 -19.47 -23.32 -13.47
CA ASP A 285 -19.11 -22.00 -12.94
C ASP A 285 -17.57 -21.86 -12.80
N ALA A 286 -16.89 -22.94 -12.35
CA ALA A 286 -15.43 -23.01 -12.25
C ALA A 286 -14.69 -23.24 -13.59
N ALA A 287 -15.40 -23.50 -14.69
CA ALA A 287 -14.84 -23.52 -16.04
C ALA A 287 -15.06 -22.17 -16.75
N ALA A 288 -16.24 -21.58 -16.58
CA ALA A 288 -16.58 -20.22 -17.01
C ALA A 288 -15.57 -19.20 -16.46
N ALA A 289 -15.39 -19.18 -15.13
CA ALA A 289 -14.41 -18.30 -14.48
C ALA A 289 -12.96 -18.56 -14.92
N ARG A 290 -12.62 -19.77 -15.37
CA ARG A 290 -11.27 -20.10 -15.84
C ARG A 290 -10.98 -19.51 -17.22
N TRP A 291 -12.00 -19.38 -18.08
CA TRP A 291 -11.92 -18.63 -19.33
C TRP A 291 -11.94 -17.12 -19.11
N SER A 292 -12.75 -16.61 -18.16
CA SER A 292 -12.75 -15.19 -17.74
C SER A 292 -11.41 -14.69 -17.19
N GLN A 293 -10.57 -15.59 -16.65
CA GLN A 293 -9.19 -15.26 -16.24
C GLN A 293 -8.21 -15.13 -17.42
N VAL A 294 -8.55 -15.71 -18.57
CA VAL A 294 -7.68 -15.81 -19.75
C VAL A 294 -8.05 -14.78 -20.80
N ILE A 295 -9.33 -14.50 -21.00
CA ILE A 295 -9.82 -13.44 -21.87
C ILE A 295 -10.03 -12.20 -21.01
N THR A 296 -9.34 -11.11 -21.33
CA THR A 296 -9.32 -9.88 -20.52
C THR A 296 -9.84 -8.64 -21.25
N GLY A 297 -10.40 -8.83 -22.45
CA GLY A 297 -11.13 -7.78 -23.16
C GLY A 297 -12.63 -8.04 -23.11
N ASP A 298 -13.36 -7.11 -22.49
CA ASP A 298 -14.80 -6.89 -22.65
C ASP A 298 -15.17 -6.83 -24.16
N LEU A 299 -16.21 -7.55 -24.56
CA LEU A 299 -16.80 -7.49 -25.89
C LEU A 299 -18.16 -6.77 -25.87
N PRO A 300 -18.46 -5.91 -26.87
CA PRO A 300 -19.71 -5.15 -26.90
C PRO A 300 -20.97 -5.99 -26.66
N GLY A 301 -21.70 -5.67 -25.59
CA GLY A 301 -22.93 -6.34 -25.18
C GLY A 301 -24.01 -6.37 -26.25
N VAL A 302 -24.76 -7.48 -26.27
CA VAL A 302 -25.77 -7.81 -27.29
C VAL A 302 -27.14 -7.96 -26.64
N THR A 303 -28.06 -7.05 -26.97
CA THR A 303 -29.47 -7.17 -26.56
C THR A 303 -30.25 -8.03 -27.56
N LEU A 304 -30.74 -9.18 -27.10
CA LEU A 304 -31.52 -10.14 -27.89
C LEU A 304 -32.96 -9.63 -28.13
N PRO A 305 -33.63 -10.10 -29.21
CA PRO A 305 -35.06 -9.87 -29.42
C PRO A 305 -35.89 -10.39 -28.23
N GLY A 306 -36.48 -9.47 -27.47
CA GLY A 306 -37.16 -9.76 -26.19
C GLY A 306 -36.61 -8.96 -25.00
N GLY A 307 -35.41 -8.38 -25.13
CA GLY A 307 -34.82 -7.48 -24.12
C GLY A 307 -33.82 -8.15 -23.17
N THR A 308 -33.56 -9.45 -23.32
CA THR A 308 -32.42 -10.11 -22.65
C THR A 308 -31.12 -9.47 -23.12
N PHE A 309 -30.28 -9.04 -22.18
CA PHE A 309 -28.94 -8.54 -22.46
C PHE A 309 -27.92 -9.65 -22.20
N VAL A 310 -27.01 -9.86 -23.15
CA VAL A 310 -25.85 -10.74 -23.02
C VAL A 310 -24.61 -9.87 -23.08
N ASP A 311 -23.76 -9.92 -22.05
CA ASP A 311 -22.52 -9.13 -21.98
C ASP A 311 -21.51 -9.67 -23.00
N ASP A 312 -20.83 -10.77 -22.67
CA ASP A 312 -19.78 -11.38 -23.50
C ASP A 312 -20.24 -12.65 -24.21
N VAL A 313 -20.61 -13.69 -23.47
CA VAL A 313 -21.16 -14.93 -24.05
C VAL A 313 -22.17 -15.61 -23.14
N GLN A 314 -23.30 -16.02 -23.71
CA GLN A 314 -24.29 -16.88 -23.05
C GLN A 314 -24.21 -18.29 -23.63
N ILE A 315 -23.97 -19.30 -22.77
CA ILE A 315 -23.87 -20.70 -23.18
C ILE A 315 -25.03 -21.50 -22.59
N GLU A 316 -25.89 -22.06 -23.43
CA GLU A 316 -26.92 -23.01 -23.00
C GLU A 316 -26.28 -24.39 -22.77
N ALA A 317 -26.42 -24.92 -21.56
CA ALA A 317 -25.83 -26.18 -21.12
C ALA A 317 -26.91 -27.25 -20.93
N SER A 318 -26.74 -28.43 -21.50
CA SER A 318 -27.64 -29.57 -21.25
C SER A 318 -26.90 -30.89 -21.01
N ILE A 319 -27.55 -31.81 -20.29
CA ILE A 319 -27.13 -33.21 -20.15
C ILE A 319 -28.23 -34.05 -20.79
N VAL A 320 -27.90 -34.71 -21.91
CA VAL A 320 -28.84 -35.38 -22.83
C VAL A 320 -28.21 -36.67 -23.37
N PRO A 321 -28.98 -37.66 -23.86
CA PRO A 321 -28.39 -38.80 -24.56
C PRO A 321 -27.81 -38.38 -25.91
N ILE A 322 -26.56 -38.74 -26.22
CA ILE A 322 -25.89 -38.44 -27.49
C ILE A 322 -25.73 -39.73 -28.30
N ASP A 323 -24.84 -40.64 -27.89
CA ASP A 323 -24.63 -41.96 -28.53
C ASP A 323 -24.43 -43.12 -27.53
N GLY A 324 -24.30 -42.84 -26.24
CA GLY A 324 -24.21 -43.80 -25.15
C GLY A 324 -22.78 -44.06 -24.66
N ALA A 325 -22.68 -44.79 -23.54
CA ALA A 325 -21.45 -44.82 -22.74
C ALA A 325 -20.19 -45.25 -23.52
N ASN A 326 -19.09 -44.54 -23.31
CA ASN A 326 -17.81 -44.64 -24.02
C ASN A 326 -17.86 -44.15 -25.49
N GLY A 327 -18.82 -43.27 -25.80
CA GLY A 327 -18.98 -42.61 -27.09
C GLY A 327 -18.44 -41.19 -27.10
N ILE A 328 -19.31 -40.23 -27.43
CA ILE A 328 -19.04 -38.79 -27.41
C ILE A 328 -19.29 -38.26 -25.99
N LEU A 329 -18.22 -37.82 -25.31
CA LEU A 329 -18.33 -37.26 -23.95
C LEU A 329 -19.11 -35.94 -23.91
N GLY A 330 -18.95 -35.13 -24.96
CA GLY A 330 -19.61 -33.85 -25.12
C GLY A 330 -19.53 -33.32 -26.56
N GLN A 331 -20.41 -32.38 -26.87
CA GLN A 331 -20.37 -31.59 -28.09
C GLN A 331 -20.81 -30.15 -27.84
N ALA A 332 -20.06 -29.18 -28.36
CA ALA A 332 -20.37 -27.77 -28.18
C ALA A 332 -19.91 -26.85 -29.32
N GLY A 333 -20.58 -25.70 -29.44
CA GLY A 333 -20.21 -24.69 -30.42
C GLY A 333 -21.07 -23.43 -30.36
N PRO A 334 -20.64 -22.36 -31.05
CA PRO A 334 -21.37 -21.11 -31.13
C PRO A 334 -22.65 -21.27 -31.96
N THR A 335 -23.71 -20.58 -31.54
CA THR A 335 -24.95 -20.43 -32.33
C THR A 335 -25.03 -19.07 -32.98
N ASP A 336 -24.52 -18.01 -32.34
CA ASP A 336 -24.69 -16.64 -32.80
C ASP A 336 -23.43 -15.78 -32.57
N PHE A 337 -23.20 -14.83 -33.49
CA PHE A 337 -21.94 -14.09 -33.63
C PHE A 337 -22.16 -12.58 -33.69
N ARG A 338 -21.22 -11.82 -33.10
CA ARG A 338 -21.21 -10.35 -33.15
C ARG A 338 -20.97 -9.86 -34.58
N THR A 339 -21.52 -8.69 -34.88
CA THR A 339 -21.14 -7.93 -36.10
C THR A 339 -19.96 -7.01 -35.78
N GLY A 340 -19.05 -6.82 -36.74
CA GLY A 340 -17.89 -5.94 -36.62
C GLY A 340 -16.70 -6.50 -35.83
N VAL A 341 -16.90 -7.03 -34.63
CA VAL A 341 -15.82 -7.53 -33.76
C VAL A 341 -15.40 -8.95 -34.18
N ALA A 342 -14.65 -9.03 -35.27
CA ALA A 342 -14.09 -10.24 -35.91
C ALA A 342 -15.06 -11.40 -36.25
N GLY A 343 -16.35 -11.28 -35.91
CA GLY A 343 -17.29 -12.39 -35.93
C GLY A 343 -17.25 -13.24 -34.66
N LEU A 344 -16.79 -12.70 -33.52
CA LEU A 344 -16.70 -13.44 -32.26
C LEU A 344 -18.09 -13.87 -31.73
N PRO A 345 -18.22 -15.07 -31.13
CA PRO A 345 -19.48 -15.57 -30.57
C PRO A 345 -20.06 -14.67 -29.47
N TYR A 346 -21.38 -14.57 -29.39
CA TYR A 346 -22.10 -14.09 -28.20
C TYR A 346 -23.08 -15.13 -27.62
N ALA A 347 -23.44 -16.16 -28.38
CA ALA A 347 -24.24 -17.27 -27.86
C ALA A 347 -23.72 -18.62 -28.39
N GLY A 348 -23.93 -19.68 -27.60
CA GLY A 348 -23.64 -21.04 -27.99
C GLY A 348 -24.34 -22.09 -27.14
N VAL A 349 -24.12 -23.35 -27.49
CA VAL A 349 -24.71 -24.53 -26.83
C VAL A 349 -23.60 -25.53 -26.52
N MET A 350 -23.72 -26.21 -25.37
CA MET A 350 -22.92 -27.38 -25.00
C MET A 350 -23.81 -28.50 -24.43
N GLU A 351 -23.59 -29.72 -24.93
CA GLU A 351 -24.36 -30.92 -24.60
C GLU A 351 -23.40 -32.04 -24.15
N PHE A 352 -23.73 -32.76 -23.08
CA PHE A 352 -22.89 -33.84 -22.52
C PHE A 352 -23.70 -35.13 -22.41
N ASP A 353 -23.11 -36.30 -22.73
CA ASP A 353 -23.89 -37.55 -22.71
C ASP A 353 -24.24 -37.97 -21.28
N THR A 354 -25.55 -38.04 -21.00
CA THR A 354 -26.13 -38.60 -19.78
C THR A 354 -25.55 -39.96 -19.38
N ALA A 355 -25.09 -40.76 -20.35
CA ALA A 355 -24.47 -42.07 -20.13
C ALA A 355 -23.06 -42.00 -19.51
N ASP A 356 -22.28 -40.95 -19.79
CA ASP A 356 -20.88 -40.83 -19.40
C ASP A 356 -20.62 -39.79 -18.29
N VAL A 357 -21.52 -38.82 -18.06
CA VAL A 357 -21.36 -37.79 -17.00
C VAL A 357 -21.00 -38.39 -15.64
N ALA A 358 -21.68 -39.45 -15.19
CA ALA A 358 -21.41 -40.07 -13.90
C ALA A 358 -20.01 -40.73 -13.80
N ALA A 359 -19.45 -41.19 -14.93
CA ALA A 359 -18.09 -41.70 -15.00
C ALA A 359 -17.08 -40.54 -14.99
N MET A 360 -17.35 -39.47 -15.75
CA MET A 360 -16.50 -38.26 -15.76
C MET A 360 -16.48 -37.55 -14.39
N GLU A 361 -17.57 -37.58 -13.62
CA GLU A 361 -17.66 -37.08 -12.25
C GLU A 361 -16.83 -37.93 -11.27
N SER A 362 -16.89 -39.26 -11.40
CA SER A 362 -16.07 -40.22 -10.62
C SER A 362 -14.58 -40.01 -10.85
N ASP A 363 -14.18 -39.89 -12.11
CA ASP A 363 -12.79 -39.94 -12.54
C ASP A 363 -12.13 -38.55 -12.67
N GLY A 364 -12.88 -37.50 -12.29
CA GLY A 364 -12.40 -36.11 -12.20
C GLY A 364 -12.23 -35.38 -13.54
N THR A 365 -12.50 -36.04 -14.67
CA THR A 365 -12.33 -35.47 -16.01
C THR A 365 -13.42 -34.45 -16.38
N PHE A 366 -14.60 -34.51 -15.76
CA PHE A 366 -15.79 -33.74 -16.16
C PHE A 366 -15.54 -32.23 -16.30
N ARG A 367 -14.89 -31.58 -15.31
CA ARG A 367 -14.57 -30.14 -15.38
C ARG A 367 -13.64 -29.82 -16.56
N GLY A 368 -12.72 -30.72 -16.91
CA GLY A 368 -11.83 -30.54 -18.05
C GLY A 368 -12.58 -30.63 -19.38
N VAL A 369 -13.50 -31.58 -19.52
CA VAL A 369 -14.37 -31.69 -20.72
C VAL A 369 -15.28 -30.48 -20.84
N ILE A 370 -15.90 -30.00 -19.75
CA ILE A 370 -16.66 -28.73 -19.76
C ILE A 370 -15.80 -27.56 -20.24
N MET A 371 -14.57 -27.44 -19.72
CA MET A 371 -13.66 -26.35 -20.09
C MET A 371 -13.27 -26.41 -21.57
N HIS A 372 -13.09 -27.62 -22.11
CA HIS A 372 -12.87 -27.87 -23.54
C HIS A 372 -14.10 -27.45 -24.39
N GLU A 373 -15.31 -27.91 -24.03
CA GLU A 373 -16.55 -27.56 -24.74
C GLU A 373 -16.77 -26.04 -24.79
N MET A 374 -16.54 -25.34 -23.67
CA MET A 374 -16.57 -23.87 -23.64
C MET A 374 -15.56 -23.26 -24.62
N GLY A 375 -14.37 -23.85 -24.78
CA GLY A 375 -13.39 -23.44 -25.77
C GLY A 375 -13.93 -23.51 -27.21
N HIS A 376 -14.70 -24.54 -27.55
CA HIS A 376 -15.38 -24.64 -28.84
C HIS A 376 -16.47 -23.59 -29.02
N VAL A 377 -17.25 -23.29 -27.98
CA VAL A 377 -18.22 -22.17 -28.00
C VAL A 377 -17.53 -20.83 -28.21
N LEU A 378 -16.33 -20.63 -27.66
CA LEU A 378 -15.49 -19.44 -27.84
C LEU A 378 -14.77 -19.37 -29.21
N GLY A 379 -15.04 -20.30 -30.13
CA GLY A 379 -14.49 -20.25 -31.49
C GLY A 379 -13.25 -21.13 -31.75
N LEU A 380 -12.67 -21.77 -30.73
CA LEU A 380 -11.52 -22.66 -30.91
C LEU A 380 -11.99 -23.91 -31.68
N GLY A 381 -11.32 -24.26 -32.78
CA GLY A 381 -11.73 -25.33 -33.69
C GLY A 381 -12.89 -24.94 -34.61
N THR A 382 -13.94 -24.34 -34.07
CA THR A 382 -15.19 -23.99 -34.77
C THR A 382 -15.04 -22.82 -35.74
N LEU A 383 -14.28 -21.76 -35.38
CA LEU A 383 -14.03 -20.60 -36.24
C LEU A 383 -12.71 -20.66 -37.03
N TRP A 384 -11.88 -21.68 -36.80
CA TRP A 384 -10.61 -21.78 -37.52
C TRP A 384 -10.77 -21.90 -39.06
N PRO A 385 -11.77 -22.63 -39.62
CA PRO A 385 -11.95 -22.72 -41.06
C PRO A 385 -12.48 -21.42 -41.69
N SER A 386 -13.44 -20.74 -41.04
CA SER A 386 -14.05 -19.50 -41.56
C SER A 386 -13.06 -18.33 -41.56
N LEU A 387 -12.14 -18.28 -40.59
CA LEU A 387 -11.06 -17.30 -40.52
C LEU A 387 -9.80 -17.71 -41.33
N SER A 388 -9.86 -18.83 -42.09
CA SER A 388 -8.73 -19.37 -42.87
C SER A 388 -7.47 -19.69 -42.05
N LEU A 389 -7.64 -20.01 -40.77
CA LEU A 389 -6.56 -20.29 -39.82
C LEU A 389 -6.05 -21.73 -39.88
N VAL A 390 -6.73 -22.66 -40.58
CA VAL A 390 -6.22 -24.01 -40.90
C VAL A 390 -5.86 -24.12 -42.37
N SER A 391 -4.67 -24.67 -42.64
CA SER A 391 -4.20 -25.08 -43.96
C SER A 391 -4.09 -26.60 -44.07
N GLY A 392 -4.40 -27.16 -45.23
CA GLY A 392 -4.36 -28.62 -45.44
C GLY A 392 -5.52 -29.38 -44.79
N ALA A 393 -6.61 -28.69 -44.41
CA ALA A 393 -7.83 -29.29 -43.88
C ALA A 393 -8.36 -30.42 -44.78
N GLY A 394 -8.86 -31.50 -44.18
CA GLY A 394 -9.26 -32.70 -44.89
C GLY A 394 -8.09 -33.58 -45.39
N GLY A 395 -6.85 -33.12 -45.27
CA GLY A 395 -5.63 -33.78 -45.74
C GLY A 395 -4.91 -34.66 -44.72
N ALA A 396 -3.76 -35.22 -45.09
CA ALA A 396 -2.99 -36.12 -44.23
C ALA A 396 -2.23 -35.41 -43.09
N ASN A 397 -2.00 -34.09 -43.20
CA ASN A 397 -1.38 -33.26 -42.16
C ASN A 397 -1.93 -31.82 -42.22
N PRO A 398 -3.18 -31.57 -41.78
CA PRO A 398 -3.69 -30.24 -41.49
C PRO A 398 -2.84 -29.56 -40.41
N VAL A 399 -2.69 -28.24 -40.53
CA VAL A 399 -1.93 -27.39 -39.62
C VAL A 399 -2.59 -26.03 -39.46
N TYR A 400 -2.51 -25.46 -38.27
CA TYR A 400 -2.98 -24.11 -37.94
C TYR A 400 -1.88 -23.08 -38.21
N VAL A 401 -2.24 -21.90 -38.71
CA VAL A 401 -1.29 -20.87 -39.18
C VAL A 401 -1.43 -19.52 -38.48
N GLY A 402 -2.25 -19.42 -37.42
CA GLY A 402 -2.34 -18.23 -36.58
C GLY A 402 -1.00 -17.88 -35.91
N ALA A 403 -0.62 -16.61 -35.97
CA ALA A 403 0.72 -16.16 -35.62
C ALA A 403 1.03 -16.25 -34.12
N ASN A 404 0.01 -16.11 -33.27
CA ASN A 404 0.16 -16.18 -31.81
C ASN A 404 0.32 -17.64 -31.34
N ALA A 405 -0.56 -18.56 -31.76
CA ALA A 405 -0.45 -19.97 -31.43
C ALA A 405 0.88 -20.57 -31.95
N VAL A 406 1.30 -20.19 -33.17
CA VAL A 406 2.59 -20.61 -33.75
C VAL A 406 3.78 -20.11 -32.92
N ARG A 407 3.75 -18.86 -32.44
CA ARG A 407 4.80 -18.30 -31.57
C ARG A 407 4.95 -19.13 -30.29
N GLU A 408 3.84 -19.43 -29.62
CA GLU A 408 3.89 -20.14 -28.33
C GLU A 408 4.18 -21.63 -28.49
N TYR A 409 3.69 -22.28 -29.55
CA TYR A 409 4.07 -23.65 -29.91
C TYR A 409 5.58 -23.76 -30.18
N ASN A 410 6.14 -22.83 -30.97
CA ASN A 410 7.58 -22.76 -31.23
C ASN A 410 8.39 -22.64 -29.93
N ALA A 411 7.95 -21.77 -29.00
CA ALA A 411 8.59 -21.57 -27.71
C ALA A 411 8.53 -22.81 -26.80
N ILE A 412 7.37 -23.45 -26.68
CA ILE A 412 7.14 -24.62 -25.81
C ILE A 412 7.84 -25.87 -26.36
N PHE A 413 7.82 -26.08 -27.69
CA PHE A 413 8.38 -27.28 -28.31
C PHE A 413 9.86 -27.16 -28.69
N GLY A 414 10.44 -25.94 -28.65
CA GLY A 414 11.83 -25.69 -29.01
C GLY A 414 12.09 -25.78 -30.52
N VAL A 415 11.16 -25.26 -31.33
CA VAL A 415 11.15 -25.37 -32.80
C VAL A 415 10.94 -24.01 -33.47
N THR A 416 11.20 -23.93 -34.78
CA THR A 416 11.10 -22.69 -35.58
C THR A 416 10.22 -22.90 -36.81
N GLY A 417 9.01 -23.42 -36.59
CA GLY A 417 8.00 -23.64 -37.62
C GLY A 417 7.14 -22.41 -37.91
N THR A 418 6.33 -22.50 -38.96
CA THR A 418 5.32 -21.49 -39.35
C THR A 418 3.89 -21.97 -39.10
N SER A 419 3.71 -23.07 -38.38
CA SER A 419 2.40 -23.70 -38.17
C SER A 419 2.37 -24.64 -36.95
N VAL A 420 1.18 -24.83 -36.37
CA VAL A 420 0.91 -25.75 -35.26
C VAL A 420 0.19 -27.00 -35.82
N PRO A 421 0.56 -28.24 -35.42
CA PRO A 421 -0.13 -29.44 -35.91
C PRO A 421 -1.59 -29.55 -35.42
N VAL A 422 -2.52 -29.74 -36.36
CA VAL A 422 -3.97 -29.88 -36.13
C VAL A 422 -4.39 -31.32 -36.35
N GLU A 423 -5.36 -31.84 -35.58
CA GLU A 423 -5.71 -33.26 -35.59
C GLU A 423 -6.14 -33.76 -36.98
N ASN A 424 -5.59 -34.91 -37.40
CA ASN A 424 -5.74 -35.50 -38.73
C ASN A 424 -6.50 -36.84 -38.71
N THR A 425 -6.71 -37.40 -37.53
CA THR A 425 -7.51 -38.60 -37.24
C THR A 425 -8.89 -38.22 -36.67
N GLY A 426 -9.67 -39.19 -36.20
CA GLY A 426 -11.03 -38.98 -35.68
C GLY A 426 -12.10 -38.76 -36.77
N GLY A 427 -13.32 -38.47 -36.32
CA GLY A 427 -14.46 -38.14 -37.19
C GLY A 427 -14.49 -36.67 -37.62
N PRO A 428 -15.48 -36.24 -38.41
CA PRO A 428 -15.62 -34.85 -38.86
C PRO A 428 -15.74 -33.81 -37.74
N GLY A 429 -16.15 -34.21 -36.53
CA GLY A 429 -16.18 -33.34 -35.35
C GLY A 429 -14.86 -33.28 -34.56
N THR A 430 -13.91 -34.19 -34.81
CA THR A 430 -12.61 -34.25 -34.12
C THR A 430 -11.47 -33.76 -35.01
N ARG A 431 -11.48 -34.16 -36.28
CA ARG A 431 -10.48 -33.80 -37.28
C ARG A 431 -10.55 -32.32 -37.64
N ASP A 432 -9.42 -31.73 -38.04
CA ASP A 432 -9.31 -30.35 -38.55
C ASP A 432 -9.68 -29.22 -37.54
N SER A 433 -10.26 -29.55 -36.38
CA SER A 433 -10.78 -28.61 -35.36
C SER A 433 -10.11 -28.71 -33.97
N HIS A 434 -9.09 -29.55 -33.82
CA HIS A 434 -8.36 -29.75 -32.56
C HIS A 434 -6.84 -29.65 -32.75
N TRP A 435 -6.09 -29.45 -31.67
CA TRP A 435 -4.65 -29.70 -31.67
C TRP A 435 -4.36 -31.19 -31.86
N ARG A 436 -3.24 -31.52 -32.53
CA ARG A 436 -2.85 -32.92 -32.77
C ARG A 436 -2.54 -33.64 -31.45
N GLU A 437 -3.37 -34.61 -31.09
CA GLU A 437 -3.24 -35.45 -29.88
C GLU A 437 -1.87 -36.13 -29.84
N SER A 438 -1.48 -36.75 -30.96
CA SER A 438 -0.17 -37.41 -31.12
C SER A 438 1.05 -36.45 -31.09
N THR A 439 0.87 -35.15 -30.86
CA THR A 439 1.93 -34.16 -30.61
C THR A 439 1.79 -33.46 -29.28
N MET A 440 0.57 -33.11 -28.86
CA MET A 440 0.32 -32.32 -27.65
C MET A 440 -0.10 -33.14 -26.44
N GLN A 441 -0.58 -34.37 -26.64
CA GLN A 441 -1.12 -35.24 -25.60
C GLN A 441 -2.15 -34.50 -24.74
N THR A 442 -1.86 -34.27 -23.47
CA THR A 442 -2.81 -33.79 -22.47
C THR A 442 -3.15 -32.28 -22.55
N GLU A 443 -3.01 -31.61 -23.70
CA GLU A 443 -3.39 -30.18 -23.81
C GLU A 443 -4.91 -30.07 -23.93
N LEU A 444 -5.51 -29.07 -23.27
CA LEU A 444 -6.97 -28.93 -23.18
C LEU A 444 -7.73 -29.17 -24.49
N MET A 445 -7.25 -28.62 -25.62
CA MET A 445 -7.97 -28.62 -26.90
C MET A 445 -7.44 -29.68 -27.90
N THR A 446 -6.88 -30.80 -27.43
CA THR A 446 -6.74 -32.01 -28.26
C THR A 446 -8.07 -32.77 -28.34
N GLY A 447 -8.27 -33.56 -29.40
CA GLY A 447 -9.56 -34.19 -29.72
C GLY A 447 -10.01 -35.34 -28.82
N TYR A 448 -9.35 -35.57 -27.69
CA TYR A 448 -9.57 -36.73 -26.81
C TYR A 448 -9.39 -36.34 -25.34
N ALA A 449 -10.31 -36.77 -24.48
CA ALA A 449 -10.16 -36.54 -23.04
C ALA A 449 -8.97 -37.33 -22.47
N SER A 450 -8.15 -36.66 -21.65
CA SER A 450 -7.05 -37.30 -20.94
C SER A 450 -7.55 -38.34 -19.92
N PRO A 451 -6.76 -39.40 -19.62
CA PRO A 451 -7.17 -40.43 -18.66
C PRO A 451 -7.45 -39.90 -17.24
N SER A 452 -8.23 -40.67 -16.48
CA SER A 452 -8.51 -40.46 -15.06
C SER A 452 -7.26 -40.05 -14.26
N GLY A 453 -7.36 -38.95 -13.50
CA GLY A 453 -6.25 -38.38 -12.71
C GLY A 453 -5.17 -37.61 -13.51
N VAL A 454 -5.28 -37.49 -14.84
CA VAL A 454 -4.36 -36.70 -15.67
C VAL A 454 -4.98 -35.32 -15.96
N ALA A 455 -4.26 -34.24 -15.66
CA ALA A 455 -4.74 -32.88 -15.88
C ALA A 455 -4.73 -32.49 -17.36
N MET A 456 -5.71 -31.69 -17.78
CA MET A 456 -5.82 -31.11 -19.12
C MET A 456 -5.54 -29.59 -19.09
N PRO A 457 -4.27 -29.15 -19.01
CA PRO A 457 -3.89 -27.74 -18.93
C PRO A 457 -4.31 -26.92 -20.16
N LEU A 458 -4.86 -25.74 -19.90
CA LEU A 458 -5.09 -24.66 -20.86
C LEU A 458 -3.76 -23.97 -21.18
N SER A 459 -3.07 -24.42 -22.23
CA SER A 459 -1.71 -23.95 -22.53
C SER A 459 -1.67 -22.56 -23.17
N ARG A 460 -0.48 -21.94 -23.14
CA ARG A 460 -0.20 -20.70 -23.88
C ARG A 460 -0.40 -20.83 -25.41
N ILE A 461 -0.46 -22.05 -25.97
CA ILE A 461 -0.77 -22.29 -27.38
C ILE A 461 -2.26 -22.03 -27.65
N THR A 462 -3.14 -22.57 -26.80
CA THR A 462 -4.59 -22.33 -26.86
C THR A 462 -4.94 -20.88 -26.56
N VAL A 463 -4.27 -20.25 -25.58
CA VAL A 463 -4.39 -18.79 -25.34
C VAL A 463 -3.91 -17.98 -26.56
N GLY A 464 -2.85 -18.43 -27.24
CA GLY A 464 -2.45 -17.88 -28.55
C GLY A 464 -3.53 -18.05 -29.62
N GLY A 465 -4.21 -19.19 -29.65
CA GLY A 465 -5.35 -19.44 -30.54
C GLY A 465 -6.51 -18.45 -30.33
N LEU A 466 -6.84 -18.12 -29.08
CA LEU A 466 -7.83 -17.07 -28.77
C LEU A 466 -7.38 -15.68 -29.27
N ALA A 467 -6.10 -15.33 -29.12
CA ALA A 467 -5.56 -14.08 -29.66
C ALA A 467 -5.59 -14.03 -31.20
N ASP A 468 -5.41 -15.17 -31.88
CA ASP A 468 -5.53 -15.30 -33.34
C ASP A 468 -6.99 -15.28 -33.83
N LEU A 469 -7.98 -15.60 -32.98
CA LEU A 469 -9.40 -15.36 -33.23
C LEU A 469 -9.79 -13.87 -33.07
N GLY A 470 -9.03 -13.11 -32.29
CA GLY A 470 -9.24 -11.67 -32.06
C GLY A 470 -9.59 -11.28 -30.61
N TYR A 471 -9.55 -12.21 -29.65
CA TYR A 471 -9.71 -11.88 -28.23
C TYR A 471 -8.47 -11.17 -27.66
N ALA A 472 -8.67 -10.22 -26.75
CA ALA A 472 -7.59 -9.75 -25.87
C ALA A 472 -7.40 -10.75 -24.71
N VAL A 473 -6.16 -11.17 -24.47
CA VAL A 473 -5.87 -12.32 -23.57
C VAL A 473 -4.66 -12.14 -22.66
N ASN A 474 -4.75 -12.71 -21.46
CA ASN A 474 -3.67 -12.81 -20.49
C ASN A 474 -2.89 -14.12 -20.65
N TYR A 475 -1.74 -14.06 -21.34
CA TYR A 475 -0.81 -15.17 -21.50
C TYR A 475 -0.15 -15.65 -20.19
N GLY A 476 -0.21 -14.86 -19.11
CA GLY A 476 0.25 -15.24 -17.78
C GLY A 476 -0.77 -16.06 -16.99
N ALA A 477 -2.05 -15.99 -17.37
CA ALA A 477 -3.12 -16.80 -16.80
C ALA A 477 -3.27 -18.19 -17.45
N ALA A 478 -2.35 -18.61 -18.31
CA ALA A 478 -2.32 -19.96 -18.88
C ALA A 478 -1.76 -20.98 -17.88
N ASP A 479 -2.17 -22.24 -18.00
CA ASP A 479 -1.61 -23.32 -17.17
C ASP A 479 -0.17 -23.65 -17.56
N LEU A 480 0.59 -24.20 -16.61
CA LEU A 480 1.95 -24.72 -16.85
C LEU A 480 1.89 -25.98 -17.72
N TYR A 481 2.01 -25.77 -19.03
CA TYR A 481 2.15 -26.81 -20.03
C TYR A 481 3.58 -26.82 -20.62
N SER A 482 4.12 -28.01 -20.86
CA SER A 482 5.45 -28.21 -21.43
C SER A 482 5.41 -29.33 -22.46
N ARG A 483 6.34 -29.31 -23.43
CA ARG A 483 6.42 -30.32 -24.49
C ARG A 483 6.40 -31.74 -23.90
N PRO A 484 5.42 -32.60 -24.29
CA PRO A 484 5.35 -33.96 -23.78
C PRO A 484 6.62 -34.78 -24.10
N PRO A 485 7.01 -35.71 -23.21
CA PRO A 485 8.18 -36.55 -23.43
C PRO A 485 7.98 -37.46 -24.65
N VAL A 486 9.02 -37.60 -25.46
CA VAL A 486 9.00 -38.50 -26.64
C VAL A 486 9.10 -39.94 -26.15
N VAL A 487 7.96 -40.58 -25.92
CA VAL A 487 7.87 -42.00 -25.57
C VAL A 487 8.25 -42.83 -26.78
N ALA A 488 9.40 -43.50 -26.71
CA ALA A 488 9.76 -44.52 -27.69
C ALA A 488 8.75 -45.69 -27.63
N PRO A 489 8.34 -46.28 -28.76
CA PRO A 489 7.29 -47.30 -28.78
C PRO A 489 7.68 -48.52 -27.96
N SER A 490 6.98 -48.74 -26.83
CA SER A 490 7.25 -49.85 -25.92
C SER A 490 6.81 -51.18 -26.54
N PRO A 491 7.66 -52.23 -26.59
CA PRO A 491 7.41 -53.45 -27.39
C PRO A 491 6.47 -54.47 -26.70
N SER A 492 5.59 -54.02 -25.81
CA SER A 492 4.64 -54.88 -25.08
C SER A 492 3.27 -54.24 -25.00
N GLY A 493 2.27 -54.85 -25.64
CA GLY A 493 0.88 -54.40 -25.60
C GLY A 493 0.24 -54.58 -24.22
N GLY A 494 0.30 -53.54 -23.40
CA GLY A 494 -0.56 -53.32 -22.24
C GLY A 494 -1.35 -52.04 -22.47
N GLY A 495 -2.66 -52.06 -22.17
CA GLY A 495 -3.55 -50.97 -22.55
C GLY A 495 -3.20 -49.64 -21.87
N MET A 496 -2.91 -48.62 -22.67
CA MET A 496 -3.28 -47.25 -22.29
C MET A 496 -4.81 -47.22 -22.13
N GLY A 497 -5.33 -46.45 -21.17
CA GLY A 497 -6.77 -46.26 -21.04
C GLY A 497 -7.36 -45.72 -22.35
N VAL A 498 -8.58 -46.14 -22.70
CA VAL A 498 -9.23 -45.70 -23.93
C VAL A 498 -9.58 -44.22 -23.79
N ALA A 499 -8.79 -43.36 -24.43
CA ALA A 499 -9.07 -41.93 -24.51
C ALA A 499 -10.32 -41.74 -25.38
N LEU A 500 -11.37 -41.14 -24.81
CA LEU A 500 -12.66 -41.00 -25.46
C LEU A 500 -12.71 -39.69 -26.27
N PRO A 501 -13.32 -39.70 -27.46
CA PRO A 501 -13.33 -38.54 -28.35
C PRO A 501 -14.18 -37.40 -27.78
N ILE A 502 -13.74 -36.18 -28.11
CA ILE A 502 -14.57 -34.98 -28.03
C ILE A 502 -14.86 -34.52 -29.48
N THR A 503 -16.04 -33.94 -29.71
CA THR A 503 -16.52 -33.66 -31.08
C THR A 503 -17.34 -32.38 -31.18
N LEU A 504 -17.10 -31.59 -32.23
CA LEU A 504 -18.01 -30.52 -32.63
C LEU A 504 -19.43 -31.03 -32.93
N PRO A 505 -20.48 -30.23 -32.65
CA PRO A 505 -21.86 -30.66 -32.72
C PRO A 505 -22.32 -31.03 -34.14
N THR A 506 -23.14 -32.07 -34.21
CA THR A 506 -23.73 -32.55 -35.47
C THR A 506 -24.82 -31.63 -36.04
N ARG A 507 -25.32 -30.67 -35.25
CA ARG A 507 -26.24 -29.61 -35.68
C ARG A 507 -25.45 -28.51 -36.42
N PRO A 508 -25.94 -27.98 -37.56
CA PRO A 508 -25.20 -26.96 -38.31
C PRO A 508 -24.93 -25.69 -37.49
N VAL A 509 -23.66 -25.45 -37.17
CA VAL A 509 -23.15 -24.15 -36.70
C VAL A 509 -23.40 -23.11 -37.81
N PRO A 510 -24.06 -21.98 -37.53
CA PRO A 510 -24.26 -20.94 -38.53
C PRO A 510 -22.92 -20.38 -39.02
N ALA A 511 -22.82 -20.05 -40.32
CA ALA A 511 -21.60 -19.48 -40.86
C ALA A 511 -21.39 -18.07 -40.28
N ALA A 512 -20.27 -17.85 -39.59
CA ALA A 512 -19.87 -16.53 -39.14
C ALA A 512 -19.80 -15.54 -40.33
N PRO A 513 -20.21 -14.27 -40.14
CA PRO A 513 -20.23 -13.29 -41.22
C PRO A 513 -18.82 -13.05 -41.77
N PRO A 514 -18.66 -12.84 -43.10
CA PRO A 514 -17.35 -12.61 -43.69
C PRO A 514 -16.72 -11.33 -43.11
N SER A 515 -15.51 -11.46 -42.57
CA SER A 515 -14.77 -10.34 -42.00
C SER A 515 -14.50 -9.25 -43.05
N ALA A 516 -14.66 -7.99 -42.66
CA ALA A 516 -14.34 -6.86 -43.51
C ALA A 516 -12.82 -6.80 -43.74
N ALA A 517 -12.40 -6.73 -45.01
CA ALA A 517 -10.98 -6.73 -45.37
C ALA A 517 -10.22 -5.58 -44.66
N PRO A 518 -8.99 -5.81 -44.17
CA PRO A 518 -8.25 -4.83 -43.40
C PRO A 518 -8.01 -3.56 -44.22
N THR A 519 -8.52 -2.43 -43.73
CA THR A 519 -8.31 -1.12 -44.35
C THR A 519 -6.83 -0.74 -44.29
N SER A 520 -6.25 -0.39 -45.44
CA SER A 520 -4.84 -0.02 -45.53
C SER A 520 -4.53 1.20 -44.66
N PRO A 521 -3.37 1.26 -43.99
CA PRO A 521 -3.02 2.38 -43.12
C PRO A 521 -2.84 3.67 -43.93
N SER A 522 -3.67 4.67 -43.64
CA SER A 522 -3.48 6.03 -44.17
C SER A 522 -2.14 6.61 -43.71
N PRO A 523 -1.44 7.38 -44.56
CA PRO A 523 -0.06 7.79 -44.30
C PRO A 523 0.06 8.79 -43.15
N ARG A 524 1.10 8.61 -42.35
CA ARG A 524 1.52 9.50 -41.25
C ARG A 524 1.78 10.93 -41.78
N PRO A 525 1.23 11.99 -41.16
CA PRO A 525 1.55 13.36 -41.54
C PRO A 525 3.03 13.66 -41.23
N SER A 526 3.68 14.41 -42.12
CA SER A 526 5.10 14.78 -42.02
C SER A 526 5.28 16.19 -41.45
N GLU A 527 6.32 16.40 -40.65
CA GLU A 527 6.66 17.71 -40.08
C GLU A 527 7.09 18.73 -41.16
N PRO A 528 6.60 19.98 -41.10
CA PRO A 528 7.07 21.05 -41.96
C PRO A 528 8.25 21.82 -41.35
N ARG A 529 9.36 21.93 -42.09
CA ARG A 529 10.48 22.84 -41.77
C ARG A 529 10.18 24.24 -42.38
N PRO A 530 10.45 25.37 -41.69
CA PRO A 530 9.87 26.67 -42.07
C PRO A 530 10.59 27.39 -43.21
N GLY A 531 9.85 28.20 -43.99
CA GLY A 531 10.38 29.01 -45.10
C GLY A 531 9.42 30.07 -45.66
N THR A 532 9.40 31.25 -45.03
CA THR A 532 9.17 32.61 -45.61
C THR A 532 8.18 32.82 -46.79
N GLY A 533 7.09 33.57 -46.56
CA GLY A 533 6.33 34.22 -47.66
C GLY A 533 5.00 34.88 -47.24
N ILE A 534 4.90 36.21 -47.34
CA ILE A 534 3.68 37.03 -47.15
C ILE A 534 3.70 38.14 -48.22
N PRO A 535 2.63 38.33 -49.03
CA PRO A 535 1.66 39.40 -48.72
C PRO A 535 0.18 39.15 -49.12
N SER A 536 -0.70 39.36 -48.12
CA SER A 536 -1.91 40.21 -48.14
C SER A 536 -3.14 39.99 -49.07
N ALA A 537 -4.25 39.64 -48.40
CA ALA A 537 -5.62 40.19 -48.57
C ALA A 537 -6.48 39.82 -49.82
N PRO A 538 -7.83 40.02 -49.80
CA PRO A 538 -8.74 40.34 -48.67
C PRO A 538 -9.82 39.24 -48.42
N ALA A 539 -10.73 39.48 -47.46
CA ALA A 539 -11.81 38.54 -47.08
C ALA A 539 -13.21 38.92 -47.63
N PRO A 540 -14.12 37.95 -47.86
CA PRO A 540 -15.54 38.19 -48.14
C PRO A 540 -16.45 38.06 -46.90
N THR A 541 -17.65 38.64 -46.98
CA THR A 541 -18.61 38.85 -45.88
C THR A 541 -19.64 37.72 -45.69
N VAL A 542 -20.20 37.57 -44.49
CA VAL A 542 -21.42 36.78 -44.18
C VAL A 542 -22.37 37.63 -43.31
N PRO A 543 -23.72 37.55 -43.45
CA PRO A 543 -24.65 38.55 -42.88
C PRO A 543 -25.18 38.22 -41.47
N ALA A 544 -25.72 39.24 -40.78
CA ALA A 544 -26.45 39.12 -39.51
C ALA A 544 -27.94 38.77 -39.71
N THR A 545 -28.67 38.25 -38.71
CA THR A 545 -29.38 39.02 -37.64
C THR A 545 -30.25 38.04 -36.81
N PRO A 546 -30.97 38.44 -35.73
CA PRO A 546 -30.68 39.44 -34.68
C PRO A 546 -30.80 38.85 -33.24
N ARG A 547 -30.57 39.67 -32.21
CA ARG A 547 -30.75 39.33 -30.77
C ARG A 547 -31.64 40.38 -30.07
N PRO A 548 -32.55 40.00 -29.14
CA PRO A 548 -33.27 40.95 -28.30
C PRO A 548 -32.44 41.51 -27.12
N THR A 549 -32.81 42.73 -26.74
CA THR A 549 -32.41 43.60 -25.62
C THR A 549 -32.68 42.99 -24.22
N SER A 550 -32.22 43.53 -23.07
CA SER A 550 -31.72 44.88 -22.73
C SER A 550 -30.77 44.95 -21.50
N SER A 551 -30.15 46.13 -21.30
CA SER A 551 -29.85 46.82 -20.02
C SER A 551 -28.95 46.19 -18.92
N GLY A 552 -27.87 46.91 -18.56
CA GLY A 552 -27.09 46.75 -17.31
C GLY A 552 -27.53 47.75 -16.20
N PRO A 553 -26.63 48.42 -15.42
CA PRO A 553 -25.20 48.66 -15.65
C PRO A 553 -24.26 48.29 -14.46
N ARG A 554 -22.99 48.69 -14.58
CA ARG A 554 -21.84 48.43 -13.67
C ARG A 554 -21.43 49.70 -12.91
N THR A 555 -21.05 49.58 -11.63
CA THR A 555 -20.40 50.64 -10.84
C THR A 555 -19.18 50.08 -10.06
N THR A 556 -18.48 50.94 -9.31
CA THR A 556 -17.07 50.72 -8.91
C THR A 556 -16.71 51.25 -7.52
N SER A 557 -15.64 50.70 -6.94
CA SER A 557 -14.68 51.35 -6.02
C SER A 557 -14.98 51.41 -4.50
N SER A 558 -13.87 51.44 -3.76
CA SER A 558 -13.65 52.02 -2.41
C SER A 558 -14.13 51.26 -1.17
N ALA A 559 -13.17 50.98 -0.28
CA ALA A 559 -13.41 50.71 1.14
C ALA A 559 -13.32 52.01 1.96
N PRO A 560 -13.84 52.01 3.20
CA PRO A 560 -13.16 52.71 4.29
C PRO A 560 -12.98 51.84 5.55
N ARG A 561 -12.42 52.44 6.61
CA ARG A 561 -11.86 51.79 7.80
C ARG A 561 -12.43 52.39 9.10
N THR A 562 -12.71 51.53 10.08
CA THR A 562 -12.97 51.80 11.53
C THR A 562 -14.05 52.81 11.94
N THR A 563 -14.94 52.39 12.85
CA THR A 563 -15.12 53.01 14.19
C THR A 563 -15.78 52.03 15.16
N SER A 564 -15.68 52.28 16.46
CA SER A 564 -16.22 51.45 17.55
C SER A 564 -17.43 52.08 18.24
N SER A 565 -18.45 51.27 18.58
CA SER A 565 -19.42 51.62 19.63
C SER A 565 -20.23 50.40 20.10
N ALA A 566 -20.25 50.14 21.40
CA ALA A 566 -21.31 49.35 22.05
C ALA A 566 -22.51 50.26 22.36
N PRO A 567 -23.73 49.70 22.55
CA PRO A 567 -24.30 49.80 23.90
C PRO A 567 -25.20 48.64 24.36
N ARG A 568 -24.92 48.18 25.59
CA ARG A 568 -25.85 48.12 26.74
C ARG A 568 -27.29 47.57 26.57
N THR A 569 -27.50 46.43 27.21
CA THR A 569 -28.76 45.81 27.72
C THR A 569 -30.01 46.68 27.95
N THR A 570 -31.18 46.15 27.57
CA THR A 570 -32.45 46.31 28.30
C THR A 570 -33.26 45.00 28.29
N SER A 571 -34.07 44.77 29.34
CA SER A 571 -34.88 43.56 29.52
C SER A 571 -36.28 43.67 28.92
N SER A 572 -36.86 42.55 28.51
CA SER A 572 -38.29 42.27 28.72
C SER A 572 -38.60 40.78 28.56
N ALA A 573 -39.64 40.30 29.24
CA ALA A 573 -40.16 38.94 29.16
C ALA A 573 -41.70 38.99 29.06
N PRO A 574 -42.35 37.97 28.50
CA PRO A 574 -43.72 37.62 28.85
C PRO A 574 -43.81 36.26 29.58
N ARG A 575 -44.99 35.97 30.13
CA ARG A 575 -45.24 34.90 31.12
C ARG A 575 -46.61 34.24 30.92
N THR A 576 -46.62 32.92 30.79
CA THR A 576 -47.77 32.00 30.97
C THR A 576 -47.20 30.67 31.50
N THR A 577 -47.49 30.19 32.72
CA THR A 577 -48.72 29.57 33.26
C THR A 577 -49.15 28.25 32.59
N SER A 578 -49.45 27.14 33.29
CA SER A 578 -49.08 26.66 34.65
C SER A 578 -49.78 25.32 34.96
N SER A 579 -49.04 24.28 35.39
CA SER A 579 -49.60 23.13 36.14
C SER A 579 -48.52 22.32 36.85
N GLY A 580 -48.76 21.96 38.12
CA GLY A 580 -48.02 20.92 38.86
C GLY A 580 -48.85 19.63 38.96
N PRO A 581 -48.60 18.70 39.91
CA PRO A 581 -47.89 18.87 41.19
C PRO A 581 -46.59 18.04 41.39
N ARG A 582 -45.75 18.46 42.35
CA ARG A 582 -45.42 17.78 43.66
C ARG A 582 -45.27 16.23 43.61
N THR A 583 -44.25 15.58 44.17
CA THR A 583 -43.82 15.65 45.60
C THR A 583 -42.38 15.17 45.92
N THR A 584 -41.77 15.80 46.94
CA THR A 584 -40.83 15.24 47.97
C THR A 584 -39.55 14.45 47.61
N ALA A 585 -38.44 14.89 48.20
CA ALA A 585 -37.19 14.14 48.45
C ALA A 585 -37.37 13.09 49.59
N PRO A 586 -36.39 12.20 49.99
CA PRO A 586 -34.97 12.52 50.21
C PRO A 586 -33.91 11.45 49.80
N ARG A 587 -32.64 11.76 50.06
CA ARG A 587 -31.48 10.84 50.03
C ARG A 587 -31.53 9.77 51.15
N PRO A 588 -30.95 8.58 50.93
CA PRO A 588 -30.28 7.78 51.96
C PRO A 588 -28.73 7.95 51.93
N ARG A 589 -28.01 7.20 52.79
CA ARG A 589 -26.59 7.41 53.14
C ARG A 589 -25.84 6.06 53.24
N MET A 590 -24.54 6.06 52.87
CA MET A 590 -23.45 5.09 53.15
C MET A 590 -23.77 3.73 53.81
N THR A 591 -23.20 2.64 53.27
CA THR A 591 -22.44 1.63 54.07
C THR A 591 -21.53 0.71 53.23
N SER A 592 -20.45 0.23 53.87
CA SER A 592 -19.69 -1.04 53.66
C SER A 592 -19.14 -1.48 52.29
N ALA A 593 -17.84 -1.79 52.27
CA ALA A 593 -17.17 -2.69 51.31
C ALA A 593 -17.31 -4.18 51.74
N PRO A 594 -16.80 -5.16 50.96
CA PRO A 594 -15.45 -5.66 51.26
C PRO A 594 -14.58 -6.02 50.03
N SER A 595 -13.34 -6.43 50.30
CA SER A 595 -12.27 -6.72 49.32
C SER A 595 -12.30 -8.15 48.76
N VAL A 596 -11.87 -8.35 47.51
CA VAL A 596 -11.48 -9.66 46.95
C VAL A 596 -10.11 -9.58 46.26
N GLN A 597 -9.12 -10.10 46.98
CA GLN A 597 -8.00 -10.95 46.58
C GLN A 597 -7.47 -10.97 45.12
N TYR A 598 -6.16 -10.74 45.00
CA TYR A 598 -5.31 -11.36 44.00
C TYR A 598 -5.32 -12.90 44.16
N GLN A 599 -5.28 -13.64 43.05
CA GLN A 599 -4.68 -14.98 43.02
C GLN A 599 -3.49 -14.97 42.05
N ALA A 600 -2.35 -15.48 42.51
CA ALA A 600 -1.22 -15.83 41.68
C ALA A 600 -1.10 -17.36 41.62
N TRP A 601 -0.75 -17.90 40.45
CA TRP A 601 -0.32 -19.28 40.30
C TRP A 601 1.13 -19.30 39.81
N GLY A 602 2.00 -19.96 40.56
CA GLY A 602 3.21 -20.57 40.01
C GLY A 602 2.90 -22.00 39.53
N SER A 603 3.86 -22.86 39.22
CA SER A 603 5.32 -22.73 39.26
C SER A 603 5.95 -23.89 38.44
N LEU A 604 7.28 -24.00 38.48
CA LEU A 604 8.13 -25.14 38.04
C LEU A 604 8.51 -25.20 36.55
N GLY A 605 9.77 -25.52 36.31
CA GLY A 605 10.40 -25.54 34.98
C GLY A 605 11.94 -25.56 35.05
N SER A 606 12.52 -26.41 35.92
CA SER A 606 13.96 -26.40 36.21
C SER A 606 14.77 -27.40 35.37
N GLY A 607 15.62 -26.85 34.49
CA GLY A 607 16.92 -27.43 34.12
C GLY A 607 16.97 -28.53 33.06
N ARG A 608 17.60 -28.20 31.93
CA ARG A 608 18.96 -28.68 31.65
C ARG A 608 19.73 -27.71 30.77
#